data_AF-A0A836KMH3-F1
#
_entry.id   AF-A0A836KMH3-F1
#
_cell.length_a   1.000
_cell.length_b   1.000
_cell.length_c   1.000
_cell.angle_alpha   90.00
_cell.angle_beta   90.00
_cell.angle_gamma   90.00
#
_symmetry.space_group_name_H-M   'P 1'
#
loop_
_entity.id
_entity.type
_entity.pdbx_description
1 polymer ?
#
loop_
_entity_poly.entity_id
_entity_poly.type
_entity_poly.pdbx_seq_one_letter_code
_entity_poly.pdbx_strand_id
1 'polypeptide(L)'
;MTALITTQRYNWMGYNGTETEEVDTALMRAADMPLNNYNYLHRQRVIMELKERLLQIKRELDLAPPEDRHSEEEARRRRQEQKRLEEEERMRREAEEAERAEAERQRLELEAAEEEARRQQEAMEREATQRKNMHEIDLNSDDSDASDEYSAVLEARAWTQKEIDEAIEGFVKGTRSLLSCTGNGYVSYLDGSTHPTTDKLDAYNVSKLEDLTTAMAGTYFDMPAAEEHSLEEVCAARDERDVARKKLEALRALEDRTYSVRIRSTEKDADGQPKQQLTPDDSDVSALTVNFEAAKQLSETIRKAYNEKASASGNVIAAALCMRAISASPEAEAAVTVLESESKKQRVAM
;
A
#
# COMPACT_ATOMS: atom_id res chain seq x y z
N MET A 1 -16.30 -33.48 3.22
CA MET A 1 -16.71 -32.46 4.22
C MET A 1 -16.50 -33.06 5.59
N THR A 2 -15.68 -32.44 6.42
CA THR A 2 -15.46 -32.82 7.81
C THR A 2 -15.97 -31.68 8.69
N ALA A 3 -17.01 -31.94 9.47
CA ALA A 3 -17.56 -30.97 10.42
C ALA A 3 -17.02 -31.28 11.82
N LEU A 4 -16.41 -30.29 12.46
CA LEU A 4 -16.05 -30.35 13.87
C LEU A 4 -17.28 -29.92 14.67
N ILE A 5 -17.96 -30.89 15.27
CA ILE A 5 -19.06 -30.63 16.19
C ILE A 5 -18.43 -30.31 17.55
N THR A 6 -18.62 -29.08 18.02
CA THR A 6 -18.17 -28.68 19.36
C THR A 6 -19.38 -28.57 20.26
N THR A 7 -19.55 -29.56 21.14
CA THR A 7 -20.56 -29.57 22.19
C THR A 7 -20.15 -28.59 23.29
N GLN A 8 -20.93 -27.54 23.51
CA GLN A 8 -20.69 -26.60 24.61
C GLN A 8 -21.82 -26.70 25.64
N ARG A 9 -21.44 -27.02 26.88
CA ARG A 9 -22.35 -27.01 28.04
C ARG A 9 -22.31 -25.63 28.68
N TYR A 10 -23.37 -24.86 28.50
CA TYR A 10 -23.55 -23.59 29.21
C TYR A 10 -24.30 -23.84 30.52
N ASN A 11 -23.55 -23.89 31.63
CA ASN A 11 -24.13 -23.99 32.97
C ASN A 11 -24.54 -22.59 33.44
N TRP A 12 -25.69 -22.10 32.97
CA TRP A 12 -26.11 -20.72 33.24
C TRP A 12 -26.75 -20.53 34.62
N MET A 13 -27.13 -21.59 35.36
CA MET A 13 -27.91 -21.45 36.61
C MET A 13 -27.67 -22.54 37.68
N GLY A 14 -26.56 -23.29 37.65
CA GLY A 14 -26.27 -24.30 38.68
C GLY A 14 -27.19 -25.52 38.73
N TYR A 15 -28.10 -25.67 37.77
CA TYR A 15 -28.85 -26.90 37.51
C TYR A 15 -28.31 -27.57 36.25
N ASN A 16 -28.19 -28.91 36.27
CA ASN A 16 -27.70 -29.75 35.17
C ASN A 16 -28.02 -29.15 33.80
N GLY A 17 -27.00 -28.53 33.19
CA GLY A 17 -27.16 -27.63 32.05
C GLY A 17 -27.87 -28.25 30.86
N THR A 18 -28.55 -27.39 30.11
CA THR A 18 -29.09 -27.72 28.79
C THR A 18 -27.92 -27.86 27.82
N GLU A 19 -27.75 -29.05 27.25
CA GLU A 19 -26.77 -29.29 26.19
C GLU A 19 -27.33 -28.72 24.88
N THR A 20 -26.71 -27.65 24.39
CA THR A 20 -26.99 -27.14 23.05
C THR A 20 -25.89 -27.64 22.13
N GLU A 21 -26.23 -28.60 21.27
CA GLU A 21 -25.41 -28.99 20.13
C GLU A 21 -25.60 -27.95 19.02
N GLU A 22 -24.74 -26.93 19.01
CA GLU A 22 -24.65 -26.02 17.87
C GLU A 22 -23.69 -26.61 16.84
N VAL A 23 -24.24 -26.95 15.66
CA VAL A 23 -23.42 -27.22 14.48
C VAL A 23 -22.94 -25.87 13.96
N ASP A 24 -21.67 -25.55 14.25
CA ASP A 24 -21.05 -24.30 13.83
C ASP A 24 -20.89 -24.29 12.29
N THR A 25 -21.90 -23.76 11.61
CA THR A 25 -21.93 -23.65 10.16
C THR A 25 -20.84 -22.72 9.61
N ALA A 26 -20.24 -21.87 10.45
CA ALA A 26 -19.09 -21.04 10.09
C ALA A 26 -17.75 -21.83 10.04
N LEU A 27 -17.76 -23.10 10.47
CA LEU A 27 -16.67 -24.06 10.26
C LEU A 27 -16.90 -24.97 9.03
N MET A 28 -18.04 -24.86 8.34
CA MET A 28 -18.19 -25.49 7.03
C MET A 28 -17.27 -24.81 6.02
N ARG A 29 -16.28 -25.55 5.52
CA ARG A 29 -15.33 -25.06 4.51
C ARG A 29 -15.58 -25.74 3.17
N ALA A 30 -15.41 -24.97 2.09
CA ALA A 30 -15.07 -25.52 0.78
C ALA A 30 -13.61 -26.03 0.80
N ALA A 31 -13.30 -27.04 0.00
CA ALA A 31 -12.13 -27.90 0.15
C ALA A 31 -10.74 -27.20 0.02
N ASP A 32 -10.67 -25.98 -0.51
CA ASP A 32 -9.43 -25.43 -1.08
C ASP A 32 -8.85 -24.17 -0.38
N MET A 33 -9.34 -23.80 0.81
CA MET A 33 -8.83 -22.60 1.51
C MET A 33 -7.71 -22.93 2.53
N PRO A 34 -6.55 -22.22 2.50
CA PRO A 34 -5.43 -22.49 3.39
C PRO A 34 -5.75 -22.17 4.86
N LEU A 35 -5.15 -22.94 5.77
CA LEU A 35 -5.36 -22.82 7.22
C LEU A 35 -4.84 -21.48 7.75
N ASN A 36 -5.73 -20.51 7.95
CA ASN A 36 -5.34 -19.24 8.57
C ASN A 36 -5.51 -19.29 10.10
N ASN A 37 -4.42 -19.54 10.81
CA ASN A 37 -4.35 -19.58 12.29
C ASN A 37 -4.73 -18.24 12.95
N TYR A 38 -4.72 -17.14 12.21
CA TYR A 38 -5.13 -15.82 12.67
C TYR A 38 -6.57 -15.78 13.18
N ASN A 39 -7.48 -16.49 12.50
CA ASN A 39 -8.90 -16.55 12.88
C ASN A 39 -9.13 -17.28 14.20
N TYR A 40 -8.28 -18.23 14.56
CA TYR A 40 -8.37 -18.95 15.84
C TYR A 40 -7.94 -18.06 17.01
N LEU A 41 -6.79 -17.39 16.90
CA LEU A 41 -6.26 -16.51 17.95
C LEU A 41 -7.18 -15.31 18.21
N HIS A 42 -7.73 -14.72 17.15
CA HIS A 42 -8.70 -13.64 17.27
C HIS A 42 -9.99 -14.11 17.97
N ARG A 43 -10.53 -15.29 17.63
CA ARG A 43 -11.70 -15.87 18.31
C ARG A 43 -11.43 -16.19 19.78
N GLN A 44 -10.26 -16.73 20.12
CA GLN A 44 -9.88 -16.98 21.52
C GLN A 44 -9.83 -15.69 22.33
N ARG A 45 -9.33 -14.59 21.73
CA ARG A 45 -9.31 -13.27 22.35
C ARG A 45 -10.74 -12.77 22.65
N VAL A 46 -11.63 -12.82 21.66
CA VAL A 46 -13.03 -12.39 21.83
C VAL A 46 -13.77 -13.25 22.87
N ILE A 47 -13.54 -14.56 22.89
CA ILE A 47 -14.13 -15.46 23.89
C ILE A 47 -13.64 -15.11 25.30
N MET A 48 -12.35 -14.78 25.46
CA MET A 48 -11.81 -14.36 26.75
C MET A 48 -12.40 -13.04 27.23
N GLU A 49 -12.53 -12.05 26.34
CA GLU A 49 -13.16 -10.76 26.65
C GLU A 49 -14.63 -10.92 27.06
N LEU A 50 -15.39 -11.79 26.37
CA LEU A 50 -16.76 -12.11 26.74
C LEU A 50 -16.87 -12.79 28.10
N LYS A 51 -15.96 -13.72 28.41
CA LYS A 51 -15.90 -14.39 29.73
C LYS A 51 -15.58 -13.41 30.85
N GLU A 52 -14.63 -12.50 30.64
CA GLU A 52 -14.28 -11.46 31.62
C GLU A 52 -15.46 -10.52 31.88
N ARG A 53 -16.15 -10.09 30.82
CA ARG A 53 -17.33 -9.22 30.95
C ARG A 53 -18.50 -9.91 31.64
N LEU A 54 -18.74 -11.19 31.35
CA LEU A 54 -19.75 -12.00 32.03
C LEU A 54 -19.42 -12.20 33.52
N LEU A 55 -18.15 -12.39 33.86
CA LEU A 55 -17.71 -12.47 35.26
C LEU A 55 -17.92 -11.15 35.99
N GLN A 56 -17.65 -10.02 35.34
CA GLN A 56 -17.88 -8.70 35.90
C GLN A 56 -19.37 -8.44 36.19
N ILE A 57 -20.24 -8.78 35.25
CA ILE A 57 -21.70 -8.71 35.44
C ILE A 57 -22.13 -9.65 36.59
N LYS A 58 -21.58 -10.87 36.66
CA LYS A 58 -21.87 -11.81 37.77
C LYS A 58 -21.44 -11.26 39.13
N ARG A 59 -20.36 -10.49 39.21
CA ARG A 59 -19.93 -9.81 40.44
C ARG A 59 -20.84 -8.66 40.82
N GLU A 60 -21.21 -7.83 39.84
CA GLU A 60 -22.14 -6.70 40.05
C GLU A 60 -23.52 -7.17 40.54
N LEU A 61 -23.91 -8.39 40.16
CA LEU A 61 -25.15 -9.03 40.60
C LEU A 61 -25.00 -9.91 41.85
N ASP A 62 -23.80 -9.98 42.45
CA ASP A 62 -23.47 -10.85 43.60
C ASP A 62 -23.77 -12.34 43.41
N LEU A 63 -23.76 -12.81 42.15
CA LEU A 63 -24.04 -14.20 41.74
C LEU A 63 -22.78 -15.08 41.68
N ALA A 64 -21.63 -14.57 42.13
CA ALA A 64 -20.34 -15.27 42.04
C ALA A 64 -20.15 -16.27 43.21
N PRO A 65 -19.92 -17.57 42.94
CA PRO A 65 -19.63 -18.56 43.98
C PRO A 65 -18.36 -18.21 44.77
N PRO A 66 -18.29 -18.50 46.08
CA PRO A 66 -17.13 -18.15 46.92
C PRO A 66 -15.83 -18.90 46.52
N GLU A 67 -15.92 -20.04 45.84
CA GLU A 67 -14.77 -20.84 45.39
C GLU A 67 -14.02 -20.21 44.19
N ASP A 68 -14.71 -19.41 43.35
CA ASP A 68 -14.11 -18.72 42.20
C ASP A 68 -13.32 -17.47 42.60
N ARG A 69 -13.59 -16.90 43.78
CA ARG A 69 -12.92 -15.68 44.26
C ARG A 69 -11.45 -15.93 44.62
N HIS A 70 -11.11 -17.11 45.14
CA HIS A 70 -9.74 -17.45 45.53
C HIS A 70 -8.88 -17.93 44.35
N SER A 71 -9.45 -18.71 43.42
CA SER A 71 -8.71 -19.21 42.26
C SER A 71 -8.36 -18.08 41.27
N GLU A 72 -9.21 -17.05 41.17
CA GLU A 72 -8.97 -15.89 40.33
C GLU A 72 -7.94 -14.91 40.91
N GLU A 73 -7.92 -14.70 42.22
CA GLU A 73 -6.86 -13.90 42.87
C GLU A 73 -5.48 -14.56 42.71
N GLU A 74 -5.41 -15.89 42.81
CA GLU A 74 -4.18 -16.63 42.60
C GLU A 74 -3.73 -16.60 41.12
N ALA A 75 -4.67 -16.71 40.19
CA ALA A 75 -4.39 -16.56 38.75
C ALA A 75 -3.95 -15.13 38.40
N ARG A 76 -4.53 -14.11 39.05
CA ARG A 76 -4.13 -12.70 38.85
C ARG A 76 -2.70 -12.46 39.36
N ARG A 77 -2.33 -13.05 40.50
CA ARG A 77 -0.94 -13.00 41.01
C ARG A 77 0.04 -13.64 40.04
N ARG A 78 -0.27 -14.83 39.50
CA ARG A 78 0.59 -15.50 38.52
C ARG A 78 0.75 -14.70 37.22
N ARG A 79 -0.31 -14.06 36.73
CA ARG A 79 -0.24 -13.17 35.55
C ARG A 79 0.58 -11.91 35.82
N GLN A 80 0.49 -11.34 37.02
CA GLN A 80 1.29 -10.18 37.41
C GLN A 80 2.78 -10.54 37.58
N GLU A 81 3.09 -11.70 38.15
CA GLU A 81 4.47 -12.21 38.25
C GLU A 81 5.07 -12.52 36.88
N GLN A 82 4.30 -13.15 35.97
CA GLN A 82 4.76 -13.37 34.59
C GLN A 82 5.02 -12.07 33.85
N LYS A 83 4.12 -11.08 33.96
CA LYS A 83 4.34 -9.76 33.34
C LYS A 83 5.60 -9.07 33.88
N ARG A 84 5.86 -9.18 35.18
CA ARG A 84 7.09 -8.63 35.78
C ARG A 84 8.34 -9.32 35.24
N LEU A 85 8.32 -10.65 35.09
CA LEU A 85 9.44 -11.39 34.53
C LEU A 85 9.66 -11.07 33.05
N GLU A 86 8.59 -10.92 32.27
CA GLU A 86 8.65 -10.50 30.86
C GLU A 86 9.17 -9.07 30.71
N GLU A 87 8.77 -8.15 31.58
CA GLU A 87 9.29 -6.78 31.61
C GLU A 87 10.78 -6.74 32.01
N GLU A 88 11.19 -7.51 33.03
CA GLU A 88 12.59 -7.64 33.43
C GLU A 88 13.45 -8.27 32.32
N GLU A 89 12.93 -9.27 31.60
CA GLU A 89 13.62 -9.87 30.46
C GLU A 89 13.71 -8.90 29.27
N ARG A 90 12.65 -8.11 29.01
CA ARG A 90 12.65 -7.09 27.97
C ARG A 90 13.69 -6.00 28.26
N MET A 91 13.73 -5.49 29.49
CA MET A 91 14.73 -4.52 29.93
C MET A 91 16.16 -5.08 29.81
N ARG A 92 16.36 -6.37 30.08
CA ARG A 92 17.67 -7.02 29.91
C ARG A 92 18.10 -7.11 28.44
N ARG A 93 17.18 -7.44 27.54
CA ARG A 93 17.45 -7.50 26.09
C ARG A 93 17.73 -6.11 25.51
N GLU A 94 16.97 -5.09 25.93
CA GLU A 94 17.19 -3.70 25.54
C GLU A 94 18.56 -3.19 26.03
N ALA A 95 18.99 -3.55 27.24
CA ALA A 95 20.31 -3.20 27.76
C ALA A 95 21.46 -3.89 26.98
N GLU A 96 21.30 -5.18 26.65
CA GLU A 96 22.29 -5.91 25.85
C GLU A 96 22.39 -5.38 24.40
N GLU A 97 21.25 -4.98 23.81
CA GLU A 97 21.21 -4.36 22.49
C GLU A 97 21.82 -2.95 22.50
N ALA A 98 21.59 -2.17 23.56
CA ALA A 98 22.22 -0.87 23.76
C ALA A 98 23.75 -1.00 23.90
N GLU A 99 24.25 -1.97 24.67
CA GLU A 99 25.70 -2.23 24.77
C GLU A 99 26.31 -2.63 23.42
N ARG A 100 25.61 -3.44 22.62
CA ARG A 100 26.06 -3.79 21.26
C ARG A 100 26.08 -2.56 20.34
N ALA A 101 25.07 -1.70 20.42
CA ALA A 101 25.01 -0.47 19.62
C ALA A 101 26.11 0.53 20.02
N GLU A 102 26.43 0.65 21.31
CA GLU A 102 27.55 1.50 21.77
C GLU A 102 28.90 0.94 21.33
N ALA A 103 29.11 -0.38 21.40
CA ALA A 103 30.32 -1.01 20.89
C ALA A 103 30.49 -0.86 19.37
N GLU A 104 29.39 -0.93 18.61
CA GLU A 104 29.40 -0.68 17.17
C GLU A 104 29.70 0.79 16.83
N ARG A 105 29.16 1.74 17.61
CA ARG A 105 29.50 3.17 17.49
C ARG A 105 30.97 3.43 17.75
N GLN A 106 31.55 2.86 18.80
CA GLN A 106 32.99 3.00 19.08
C GLN A 106 33.86 2.39 17.98
N ARG A 107 33.42 1.28 17.38
CA ARG A 107 34.12 0.68 16.23
C ARG A 107 34.09 1.59 15.01
N LEU A 108 32.93 2.18 14.69
CA LEU A 108 32.79 3.12 13.58
C LEU A 108 33.57 4.41 13.82
N GLU A 109 33.64 4.91 15.07
CA GLU A 109 34.44 6.08 15.43
C GLU A 109 35.95 5.83 15.26
N LEU A 110 36.43 4.64 15.64
CA LEU A 110 37.82 4.23 15.39
C LEU A 110 38.12 4.07 13.90
N GLU A 111 37.20 3.47 13.13
CA GLU A 111 37.34 3.32 11.68
C GLU A 111 37.32 4.68 10.97
N ALA A 112 36.46 5.60 11.40
CA ALA A 112 36.42 6.98 10.90
C ALA A 112 37.70 7.74 11.24
N ALA A 113 38.22 7.61 12.46
CA ALA A 113 39.50 8.23 12.86
C ALA A 113 40.69 7.66 12.08
N GLU A 114 40.70 6.36 11.79
CA GLU A 114 41.73 5.73 10.94
C GLU A 114 41.60 6.19 9.48
N GLU A 115 40.38 6.31 8.96
CA GLU A 115 40.14 6.83 7.61
C GLU A 115 40.51 8.32 7.51
N GLU A 116 40.22 9.13 8.53
CA GLU A 116 40.66 10.51 8.62
C GLU A 116 42.18 10.63 8.68
N ALA A 117 42.86 9.79 9.46
CA ALA A 117 44.32 9.74 9.48
C ALA A 117 44.90 9.37 8.11
N ARG A 118 44.28 8.42 7.41
CA ARG A 118 44.66 8.06 6.03
C ARG A 118 44.39 9.22 5.06
N ARG A 119 43.23 9.88 5.16
CA ARG A 119 42.88 11.06 4.37
C ARG A 119 43.82 12.23 4.65
N GLN A 120 44.27 12.42 5.88
CA GLN A 120 45.26 13.45 6.23
C GLN A 120 46.64 13.13 5.64
N GLN A 121 47.06 11.86 5.63
CA GLN A 121 48.29 11.44 4.94
C GLN A 121 48.17 11.64 3.42
N GLU A 122 47.07 11.19 2.81
CA GLU A 122 46.78 11.40 1.38
C GLU A 122 46.64 12.89 1.04
N ALA A 123 46.05 13.70 1.92
CA ALA A 123 45.93 15.15 1.78
C ALA A 123 47.28 15.84 1.92
N MET A 124 48.18 15.37 2.79
CA MET A 124 49.53 15.92 2.92
C MET A 124 50.38 15.61 1.67
N GLU A 125 50.22 14.42 1.08
CA GLU A 125 50.82 14.07 -0.22
C GLU A 125 50.21 14.88 -1.38
N ARG A 126 48.89 15.08 -1.36
CA ARG A 126 48.18 15.95 -2.31
C ARG A 126 48.53 17.42 -2.14
N GLU A 127 48.73 17.92 -0.92
CA GLU A 127 49.15 19.29 -0.64
C GLU A 127 50.62 19.49 -1.04
N ALA A 128 51.49 18.49 -0.89
CA ALA A 128 52.86 18.55 -1.42
C ALA A 128 52.89 18.62 -2.96
N THR A 129 51.92 17.99 -3.63
CA THR A 129 51.76 18.04 -5.10
C THR A 129 50.95 19.26 -5.57
N GLN A 130 50.01 19.76 -4.77
CA GLN A 130 49.23 20.98 -5.01
C GLN A 130 50.00 22.26 -4.66
N ARG A 131 50.90 22.29 -3.67
CA ARG A 131 51.79 23.44 -3.42
C ARG A 131 52.69 23.76 -4.61
N LYS A 132 52.96 22.78 -5.48
CA LYS A 132 53.61 23.01 -6.79
C LYS A 132 52.66 23.55 -7.86
N ASN A 133 51.37 23.25 -7.78
CA ASN A 133 50.40 23.54 -8.84
C ASN A 133 49.41 24.66 -8.51
N MET A 134 49.34 25.14 -7.27
CA MET A 134 48.32 26.09 -6.82
C MET A 134 48.85 27.01 -5.71
N HIS A 135 49.87 27.80 -6.04
CA HIS A 135 50.06 29.12 -5.43
C HIS A 135 49.02 30.14 -5.95
N GLU A 136 47.87 29.68 -6.46
CA GLU A 136 47.02 30.50 -7.32
C GLU A 136 45.56 30.65 -6.89
N ILE A 137 44.91 29.70 -6.19
CA ILE A 137 43.47 29.89 -5.91
C ILE A 137 43.09 29.26 -4.57
N ASP A 138 43.04 30.15 -3.58
CA ASP A 138 42.80 29.93 -2.17
C ASP A 138 41.28 30.09 -1.84
N LEU A 139 40.81 29.37 -0.81
CA LEU A 139 39.70 29.71 0.10
C LEU A 139 38.23 29.36 -0.28
N ASN A 140 37.66 28.25 0.24
CA ASN A 140 37.05 28.16 1.61
C ASN A 140 35.86 27.19 1.78
N SER A 141 35.89 26.50 2.95
CA SER A 141 34.79 25.97 3.80
C SER A 141 34.04 24.72 3.30
N ASP A 142 34.03 23.53 3.91
CA ASP A 142 34.21 22.97 5.27
C ASP A 142 32.99 22.99 6.22
N ASP A 143 32.58 21.76 6.59
CA ASP A 143 31.86 21.18 7.76
C ASP A 143 30.47 21.73 8.21
N SER A 144 29.52 20.99 8.80
CA SER A 144 29.44 19.64 9.40
C SER A 144 27.96 19.30 9.74
N ASP A 145 27.70 18.02 10.07
CA ASP A 145 26.72 17.50 11.06
C ASP A 145 25.22 17.86 10.95
N ALA A 146 24.38 16.93 10.49
CA ALA A 146 22.95 17.19 10.32
C ALA A 146 22.10 15.91 10.41
N SER A 147 21.53 15.63 11.57
CA SER A 147 20.40 14.68 11.64
C SER A 147 19.29 15.14 12.57
N ASP A 148 19.60 15.92 13.62
CA ASP A 148 18.59 16.53 14.49
C ASP A 148 18.36 18.04 14.26
N GLU A 149 19.29 18.73 13.58
CA GLU A 149 19.10 20.11 13.12
C GLU A 149 18.27 20.23 11.85
N TYR A 150 18.10 19.15 11.07
CA TYR A 150 17.41 19.24 9.78
C TYR A 150 15.98 19.76 9.92
N SER A 151 15.19 19.34 10.91
CA SER A 151 13.82 19.86 11.03
C SER A 151 13.76 21.35 11.33
N ALA A 152 14.63 21.87 12.22
CA ALA A 152 14.67 23.30 12.55
C ALA A 152 15.31 24.15 11.43
N VAL A 153 16.32 23.61 10.74
CA VAL A 153 17.01 24.25 9.61
C VAL A 153 16.12 24.28 8.37
N LEU A 154 15.33 23.24 8.10
CA LEU A 154 14.35 23.21 7.00
C LEU A 154 13.19 24.20 7.25
N GLU A 155 12.82 24.43 8.51
CA GLU A 155 11.83 25.45 8.90
C GLU A 155 12.37 26.89 8.82
N ALA A 156 13.66 27.10 9.11
CA ALA A 156 14.31 28.41 9.04
C ALA A 156 14.85 28.78 7.64
N ARG A 157 15.04 27.79 6.75
CA ARG A 157 15.54 28.01 5.39
C ARG A 157 14.43 28.59 4.52
N ALA A 158 14.68 29.77 3.97
CA ALA A 158 13.84 30.34 2.91
C ALA A 158 14.09 29.55 1.62
N TRP A 159 13.26 28.54 1.38
CA TRP A 159 13.32 27.72 0.17
C TRP A 159 13.12 28.57 -1.07
N THR A 160 13.97 28.36 -2.06
CA THR A 160 13.75 28.96 -3.38
C THR A 160 12.62 28.23 -4.08
N GLN A 161 11.82 28.94 -4.89
CA GLN A 161 10.71 28.32 -5.64
C GLN A 161 11.19 27.13 -6.49
N LYS A 162 12.43 27.20 -7.02
CA LYS A 162 13.02 26.12 -7.81
C LYS A 162 13.27 24.85 -6.99
N GLU A 163 13.80 24.95 -5.77
CA GLU A 163 14.00 23.79 -4.88
C GLU A 163 12.66 23.19 -4.46
N ILE A 164 11.65 24.05 -4.22
CA ILE A 164 10.27 23.60 -3.94
C ILE A 164 9.73 22.82 -5.14
N ASP A 165 9.87 23.36 -6.36
CA ASP A 165 9.39 22.72 -7.58
C ASP A 165 10.09 21.37 -7.83
N GLU A 166 11.41 21.28 -7.61
CA GLU A 166 12.19 20.04 -7.73
C GLU A 166 11.77 19.00 -6.68
N ALA A 167 11.55 19.41 -5.42
CA ALA A 167 11.06 18.53 -4.36
C ALA A 167 9.63 18.04 -4.65
N ILE A 168 8.75 18.91 -5.16
CA ILE A 168 7.41 18.55 -5.61
C ILE A 168 7.50 17.55 -6.76
N GLU A 169 8.38 17.76 -7.73
CA GLU A 169 8.56 16.84 -8.85
C GLU A 169 9.04 15.47 -8.37
N GLY A 170 10.03 15.43 -7.48
CA GLY A 170 10.53 14.20 -6.85
C GLY A 170 9.44 13.46 -6.06
N PHE A 171 8.67 14.20 -5.24
CA PHE A 171 7.55 13.65 -4.49
C PHE A 171 6.46 13.10 -5.41
N VAL A 172 6.11 13.81 -6.48
CA VAL A 172 5.12 13.37 -7.49
C VAL A 172 5.60 12.11 -8.20
N LYS A 173 6.88 12.00 -8.54
CA LYS A 173 7.46 10.77 -9.13
C LYS A 173 7.40 9.60 -8.14
N GLY A 174 7.81 9.80 -6.89
CA GLY A 174 7.78 8.78 -5.85
C GLY A 174 6.37 8.28 -5.53
N THR A 175 5.42 9.21 -5.36
CA THR A 175 4.00 8.87 -5.14
C THR A 175 3.37 8.17 -6.34
N ARG A 176 3.71 8.57 -7.58
CA ARG A 176 3.27 7.83 -8.78
C ARG A 176 3.76 6.38 -8.77
N SER A 177 5.03 6.15 -8.44
CA SER A 177 5.58 4.79 -8.33
C SER A 177 4.89 3.97 -7.24
N LEU A 178 4.53 4.58 -6.11
CA LEU A 178 3.80 3.90 -5.04
C LEU A 178 2.34 3.62 -5.45
N LEU A 179 1.68 4.55 -6.15
CA LEU A 179 0.32 4.38 -6.66
C LEU A 179 0.23 3.31 -7.75
N SER A 180 1.25 3.16 -8.61
CA SER A 180 1.31 2.03 -9.55
C SER A 180 1.47 0.70 -8.83
N CYS A 181 2.34 0.62 -7.81
CA CYS A 181 2.53 -0.61 -7.03
C CYS A 181 1.30 -1.00 -6.18
N THR A 182 0.55 -0.01 -5.70
CA THR A 182 -0.71 -0.25 -4.94
C THR A 182 -1.90 -0.51 -5.86
N GLY A 183 -1.69 -0.51 -7.18
CA GLY A 183 -2.73 -0.77 -8.16
C GLY A 183 -3.84 0.26 -8.11
N ASN A 184 -3.54 1.53 -7.81
CA ASN A 184 -4.49 2.65 -7.72
C ASN A 184 -4.58 3.49 -9.01
N GLY A 185 -3.92 3.07 -10.09
CA GLY A 185 -4.03 3.68 -11.41
C GLY A 185 -5.10 3.06 -12.31
N TYR A 186 -5.19 3.60 -13.52
CA TYR A 186 -6.03 3.11 -14.61
C TYR A 186 -5.15 2.63 -15.76
N VAL A 187 -5.45 1.48 -16.34
CA VAL A 187 -4.60 0.84 -17.33
C VAL A 187 -5.07 1.18 -18.75
N SER A 188 -4.14 1.57 -19.61
CA SER A 188 -4.33 1.72 -21.05
C SER A 188 -4.56 0.36 -21.70
N TYR A 189 -5.67 0.25 -22.43
CA TYR A 189 -6.00 -0.96 -23.18
C TYR A 189 -5.15 -1.12 -24.45
N LEU A 190 -4.37 -0.10 -24.81
CA LEU A 190 -3.54 -0.07 -26.00
C LEU A 190 -2.17 -0.69 -25.77
N ASP A 191 -1.54 -0.39 -24.64
CA ASP A 191 -0.15 -0.78 -24.34
C ASP A 191 0.07 -1.27 -22.90
N GLY A 192 -0.98 -1.32 -22.08
CA GLY A 192 -0.90 -1.74 -20.69
C GLY A 192 -0.26 -0.71 -19.74
N SER A 193 0.03 0.51 -20.21
CA SER A 193 0.60 1.56 -19.36
C SER A 193 -0.40 2.04 -18.29
N THR A 194 0.11 2.50 -17.14
CA THR A 194 -0.73 2.89 -16.00
C THR A 194 -0.78 4.42 -15.83
N HIS A 195 -1.99 4.97 -15.73
CA HIS A 195 -2.28 6.40 -15.63
C HIS A 195 -2.95 6.74 -14.29
N PRO A 196 -2.67 7.91 -13.70
CA PRO A 196 -3.17 8.26 -12.38
C PRO A 196 -4.63 8.74 -12.36
N THR A 197 -5.16 9.21 -13.49
CA THR A 197 -6.53 9.74 -13.61
C THR A 197 -7.18 9.26 -14.91
N THR A 198 -8.50 9.13 -14.90
CA THR A 198 -9.33 8.78 -16.06
C THR A 198 -9.09 9.76 -17.22
N ASP A 199 -9.05 11.07 -16.94
CA ASP A 199 -8.83 12.10 -17.97
C ASP A 199 -7.46 11.96 -18.68
N LYS A 200 -6.43 11.55 -17.92
CA LYS A 200 -5.09 11.34 -18.48
C LYS A 200 -5.01 10.04 -19.27
N LEU A 201 -5.76 9.03 -18.85
CA LEU A 201 -5.90 7.78 -19.58
C LEU A 201 -6.60 8.02 -20.92
N ASP A 202 -7.72 8.74 -20.92
CA ASP A 202 -8.46 9.06 -22.14
C ASP A 202 -7.61 9.88 -23.12
N ALA A 203 -6.95 10.93 -22.63
CA ALA A 203 -6.05 11.74 -23.45
C ALA A 203 -4.90 10.89 -24.04
N TYR A 204 -4.36 9.96 -23.25
CA TYR A 204 -3.32 9.05 -23.70
C TYR A 204 -3.83 8.10 -24.79
N ASN A 205 -4.96 7.42 -24.53
CA ASN A 205 -5.57 6.48 -25.47
C ASN A 205 -5.87 7.15 -26.81
N VAL A 206 -6.49 8.34 -26.79
CA VAL A 206 -6.77 9.13 -27.99
C VAL A 206 -5.48 9.49 -28.74
N SER A 207 -4.45 9.93 -28.03
CA SER A 207 -3.18 10.34 -28.66
C SER A 207 -2.40 9.17 -29.27
N LYS A 208 -2.54 7.96 -28.73
CA LYS A 208 -1.78 6.77 -29.15
C LYS A 208 -2.51 5.87 -30.14
N LEU A 209 -3.81 6.05 -30.29
CA LEU A 209 -4.64 5.21 -31.15
C LEU A 209 -4.14 5.20 -32.59
N GLU A 210 -3.86 6.37 -33.18
CA GLU A 210 -3.47 6.48 -34.60
C GLU A 210 -2.10 5.84 -34.88
N ASP A 211 -1.11 6.12 -34.03
CA ASP A 211 0.23 5.54 -34.10
C ASP A 211 0.18 4.01 -34.05
N LEU A 212 -0.58 3.46 -33.09
CA LEU A 212 -0.70 2.02 -32.90
C LEU A 212 -1.52 1.35 -33.99
N THR A 213 -2.58 1.99 -34.48
CA THR A 213 -3.35 1.48 -35.61
C THR A 213 -2.47 1.36 -36.86
N THR A 214 -1.60 2.35 -37.10
CA THR A 214 -0.62 2.31 -38.19
C THR A 214 0.43 1.21 -37.97
N ALA A 215 0.95 1.06 -36.75
CA ALA A 215 1.93 0.02 -36.42
C ALA A 215 1.36 -1.41 -36.50
N MET A 216 0.06 -1.57 -36.23
CA MET A 216 -0.66 -2.85 -36.30
C MET A 216 -1.16 -3.17 -37.71
N ALA A 217 -1.15 -2.22 -38.64
CA ALA A 217 -1.57 -2.42 -40.02
C ALA A 217 -0.77 -3.55 -40.69
N GLY A 218 -1.46 -4.62 -41.10
CA GLY A 218 -0.87 -5.82 -41.71
C GLY A 218 -0.56 -6.96 -40.73
N THR A 219 -0.85 -6.79 -39.44
CA THR A 219 -0.91 -7.92 -38.50
C THR A 219 -2.28 -8.61 -38.57
N TYR A 220 -2.38 -9.85 -38.08
CA TYR A 220 -3.65 -10.59 -37.98
C TYR A 220 -4.51 -10.17 -36.77
N PHE A 221 -4.09 -9.14 -36.04
CA PHE A 221 -4.75 -8.68 -34.82
C PHE A 221 -5.54 -7.41 -35.09
N ASP A 222 -6.84 -7.47 -34.80
CA ASP A 222 -7.72 -6.31 -34.86
C ASP A 222 -7.57 -5.46 -33.60
N MET A 223 -7.58 -4.14 -33.77
CA MET A 223 -7.55 -3.21 -32.64
C MET A 223 -8.90 -3.27 -31.89
N PRO A 224 -8.89 -3.39 -30.54
CA PRO A 224 -10.10 -3.36 -29.75
C PRO A 224 -10.82 -2.02 -29.91
N ALA A 225 -12.14 -2.08 -29.99
CA ALA A 225 -12.99 -0.90 -30.14
C ALA A 225 -12.91 -0.02 -28.88
N ALA A 226 -12.87 1.31 -29.05
CA ALA A 226 -12.77 2.23 -27.93
C ALA A 226 -14.00 2.15 -27.01
N GLU A 227 -15.16 1.85 -27.57
CA GLU A 227 -16.43 1.70 -26.87
C GLU A 227 -16.41 0.52 -25.89
N GLU A 228 -15.67 -0.56 -26.20
CA GLU A 228 -15.52 -1.71 -25.31
C GLU A 228 -14.71 -1.38 -24.05
N HIS A 229 -13.89 -0.34 -24.11
CA HIS A 229 -13.04 0.14 -23.02
C HIS A 229 -13.47 1.52 -22.52
N SER A 230 -14.78 1.78 -22.56
CA SER A 230 -15.38 3.00 -22.01
C SER A 230 -15.08 3.16 -20.51
N LEU A 231 -14.76 4.40 -20.11
CA LEU A 231 -14.54 4.78 -18.71
C LEU A 231 -15.83 5.26 -18.02
N GLU A 232 -16.98 5.26 -18.69
CA GLU A 232 -18.23 5.81 -18.14
C GLU A 232 -18.62 5.18 -16.79
N GLU A 233 -18.61 3.85 -16.69
CA GLU A 233 -18.94 3.15 -15.44
C GLU A 233 -17.92 3.43 -14.33
N VAL A 234 -16.64 3.53 -14.69
CA VAL A 234 -15.54 3.83 -13.77
C VAL A 234 -15.68 5.25 -13.22
N CYS A 235 -16.01 6.21 -14.09
CA CYS A 235 -16.26 7.61 -13.74
C CYS A 235 -17.51 7.72 -12.85
N ALA A 236 -18.62 7.07 -13.21
CA ALA A 236 -19.85 7.08 -12.43
C ALA A 236 -19.63 6.53 -11.01
N ALA A 237 -18.96 5.38 -10.88
CA ALA A 237 -18.68 4.77 -9.57
C ALA A 237 -17.71 5.61 -8.72
N ARG A 238 -16.74 6.28 -9.35
CA ARG A 238 -15.86 7.24 -8.67
C ARG A 238 -16.63 8.45 -8.16
N ASP A 239 -17.52 9.00 -8.98
CA ASP A 239 -18.32 10.17 -8.63
C ASP A 239 -19.30 9.85 -7.50
N GLU A 240 -19.94 8.67 -7.53
CA GLU A 240 -20.79 8.17 -6.44
C GLU A 240 -20.02 8.07 -5.12
N ARG A 241 -18.81 7.48 -5.14
CA ARG A 241 -17.94 7.42 -3.97
C ARG A 241 -17.56 8.82 -3.47
N ASP A 242 -17.22 9.73 -4.37
CA ASP A 242 -16.82 11.10 -4.02
C ASP A 242 -18.00 11.89 -3.44
N VAL A 243 -19.23 11.66 -3.90
CA VAL A 243 -20.47 12.21 -3.30
C VAL A 243 -20.71 11.63 -1.92
N ALA A 244 -20.63 10.31 -1.74
CA ALA A 244 -20.81 9.66 -0.44
C ALA A 244 -19.78 10.16 0.59
N ARG A 245 -18.51 10.34 0.18
CA ARG A 245 -17.47 10.96 1.01
C ARG A 245 -17.86 12.37 1.44
N LYS A 246 -18.24 13.22 0.48
CA LYS A 246 -18.57 14.63 0.75
C LYS A 246 -19.78 14.76 1.68
N LYS A 247 -20.78 13.88 1.55
CA LYS A 247 -21.93 13.81 2.48
C LYS A 247 -21.48 13.46 3.89
N LEU A 248 -20.65 12.43 4.05
CA LEU A 248 -20.10 12.05 5.35
C LEU A 248 -19.27 13.17 5.99
N GLU A 249 -18.42 13.84 5.21
CA GLU A 249 -17.63 14.98 5.66
C GLU A 249 -18.50 16.18 6.05
N ALA A 250 -19.57 16.45 5.29
CA ALA A 250 -20.52 17.50 5.60
C ALA A 250 -21.27 17.25 6.91
N LEU A 251 -21.74 16.01 7.14
CA LEU A 251 -22.40 15.65 8.40
C LEU A 251 -21.44 15.78 9.59
N ARG A 252 -20.20 15.30 9.47
CA ARG A 252 -19.18 15.44 10.52
C ARG A 252 -18.84 16.90 10.81
N ALA A 253 -18.82 17.76 9.79
CA ALA A 253 -18.59 19.19 9.97
C ALA A 253 -19.76 19.91 10.68
N LEU A 254 -20.99 19.39 10.57
CA LEU A 254 -22.14 19.88 11.32
C LEU A 254 -22.08 19.46 12.79
N GLU A 255 -21.68 18.21 13.07
CA GLU A 255 -21.50 17.71 14.45
C GLU A 255 -20.31 18.38 15.15
N ASP A 256 -19.20 18.54 14.43
CA ASP A 256 -17.98 19.18 14.90
C ASP A 256 -17.49 20.23 13.90
N ARG A 257 -17.69 21.50 14.25
CA ARG A 257 -17.28 22.64 13.43
C ARG A 257 -15.77 22.67 13.18
N THR A 258 -14.94 22.11 14.06
CA THR A 258 -13.48 22.04 13.85
C THR A 258 -13.10 21.08 12.73
N TYR A 259 -13.97 20.12 12.41
CA TYR A 259 -13.77 19.18 11.33
C TYR A 259 -13.76 19.87 9.96
N SER A 260 -14.47 20.99 9.81
CA SER A 260 -14.47 21.80 8.59
C SER A 260 -13.06 22.18 8.15
N VAL A 261 -12.11 22.41 9.08
CA VAL A 261 -10.71 22.76 8.75
C VAL A 261 -10.05 21.69 7.88
N ARG A 262 -10.39 20.41 8.06
CA ARG A 262 -9.80 19.27 7.33
C ARG A 262 -10.33 19.10 5.90
N ILE A 263 -11.46 19.71 5.58
CA ILE A 263 -12.06 19.63 4.23
C ILE A 263 -11.22 20.47 3.25
N ARG A 264 -11.13 20.02 2.00
CA ARG A 264 -10.40 20.74 0.94
C ARG A 264 -11.02 22.11 0.69
N SER A 265 -10.20 23.13 0.44
CA SER A 265 -10.68 24.49 0.15
C SER A 265 -11.60 24.56 -1.08
N THR A 266 -11.36 23.74 -2.11
CA THR A 266 -12.21 23.66 -3.31
C THR A 266 -13.62 23.13 -3.03
N GLU A 267 -13.77 22.37 -1.95
CA GLU A 267 -15.02 21.73 -1.51
C GLU A 267 -15.77 22.57 -0.47
N LYS A 268 -15.24 23.75 -0.12
CA LYS A 268 -15.84 24.71 0.83
C LYS A 268 -16.47 25.92 0.14
N ASP A 269 -17.57 26.40 0.69
CA ASP A 269 -18.17 27.68 0.31
C ASP A 269 -17.35 28.87 0.85
N ALA A 270 -17.85 30.09 0.59
CA ALA A 270 -17.21 31.33 1.04
C ALA A 270 -17.14 31.45 2.57
N ASP A 271 -18.01 30.76 3.29
CA ASP A 271 -18.10 30.76 4.76
C ASP A 271 -17.27 29.63 5.40
N GLY A 272 -16.55 28.87 4.59
CA GLY A 272 -15.70 27.76 5.03
C GLY A 272 -16.46 26.47 5.35
N GLN A 273 -17.75 26.40 5.03
CA GLN A 273 -18.59 25.22 5.21
C GLN A 273 -18.54 24.30 3.98
N PRO A 274 -18.76 22.99 4.15
CA PRO A 274 -18.82 22.07 3.02
C PRO A 274 -19.95 22.45 2.03
N LYS A 275 -19.63 22.48 0.73
CA LYS A 275 -20.62 22.78 -0.34
C LYS A 275 -21.70 21.71 -0.50
N GLN A 276 -21.44 20.49 -0.05
CA GLN A 276 -22.32 19.35 -0.28
C GLN A 276 -23.59 19.48 0.56
N GLN A 277 -24.75 19.45 -0.10
CA GLN A 277 -26.04 19.46 0.57
C GLN A 277 -26.36 18.08 1.15
N LEU A 278 -26.81 18.06 2.40
CA LEU A 278 -27.33 16.86 3.06
C LEU A 278 -28.83 16.75 2.80
N THR A 279 -29.28 15.56 2.44
CA THR A 279 -30.70 15.24 2.34
C THR A 279 -31.25 14.78 3.70
N PRO A 280 -32.58 14.79 3.94
CA PRO A 280 -33.16 14.32 5.21
C PRO A 280 -32.76 12.87 5.57
N ASP A 281 -32.51 12.05 4.55
CA ASP A 281 -32.05 10.66 4.69
C ASP A 281 -30.58 10.54 5.15
N ASP A 282 -29.80 11.61 5.06
CA ASP A 282 -28.37 11.65 5.43
C ASP A 282 -28.16 11.98 6.93
N SER A 283 -29.11 11.64 7.80
CA SER A 283 -29.11 12.07 9.21
C SER A 283 -28.25 11.22 10.15
N ASP A 284 -27.80 10.04 9.73
CA ASP A 284 -27.01 9.12 10.55
C ASP A 284 -25.60 8.92 9.97
N VAL A 285 -24.59 9.23 10.78
CA VAL A 285 -23.17 9.03 10.47
C VAL A 285 -22.87 7.55 10.20
N SER A 286 -23.53 6.63 10.90
CA SER A 286 -23.31 5.20 10.75
C SER A 286 -23.79 4.73 9.38
N ALA A 287 -25.00 5.14 8.97
CA ALA A 287 -25.54 4.86 7.65
C ALA A 287 -24.68 5.47 6.53
N LEU A 288 -24.25 6.73 6.66
CA LEU A 288 -23.36 7.37 5.67
C LEU A 288 -21.98 6.70 5.60
N THR A 289 -21.46 6.19 6.71
CA THR A 289 -20.19 5.46 6.74
C THR A 289 -20.32 4.14 5.98
N VAL A 290 -21.40 3.38 6.21
CA VAL A 290 -21.69 2.15 5.46
C VAL A 290 -21.87 2.43 3.97
N ASN A 291 -22.62 3.48 3.61
CA ASN A 291 -22.81 3.87 2.21
C ASN A 291 -21.49 4.27 1.54
N PHE A 292 -20.63 5.01 2.24
CA PHE A 292 -19.30 5.37 1.74
C PHE A 292 -18.40 4.13 1.55
N GLU A 293 -18.41 3.20 2.50
CA GLU A 293 -17.65 1.95 2.39
C GLU A 293 -18.16 1.08 1.22
N ALA A 294 -19.47 0.98 1.04
CA ALA A 294 -20.07 0.26 -0.08
C ALA A 294 -19.70 0.91 -1.44
N ALA A 295 -19.84 2.23 -1.57
CA ALA A 295 -19.46 2.96 -2.77
C ALA A 295 -17.94 2.85 -3.06
N LYS A 296 -17.11 2.85 -2.01
CA LYS A 296 -15.67 2.61 -2.13
C LYS A 296 -15.38 1.22 -2.70
N GLN A 297 -15.97 0.16 -2.12
CA GLN A 297 -15.79 -1.22 -2.59
C GLN A 297 -16.28 -1.38 -4.04
N LEU A 298 -17.43 -0.78 -4.38
CA LEU A 298 -17.97 -0.79 -5.74
C LEU A 298 -17.01 -0.13 -6.74
N SER A 299 -16.53 1.07 -6.42
CA SER A 299 -15.57 1.80 -7.27
C SER A 299 -14.26 1.03 -7.46
N GLU A 300 -13.76 0.36 -6.42
CA GLU A 300 -12.55 -0.47 -6.50
C GLU A 300 -12.78 -1.71 -7.36
N THR A 301 -13.95 -2.33 -7.26
CA THR A 301 -14.30 -3.54 -8.01
C THR A 301 -14.44 -3.23 -9.50
N ILE A 302 -15.18 -2.18 -9.85
CA ILE A 302 -15.37 -1.74 -11.25
C ILE A 302 -14.02 -1.34 -11.85
N ARG A 303 -13.19 -0.59 -11.12
CA ARG A 303 -11.87 -0.19 -11.58
C ARG A 303 -10.93 -1.38 -11.80
N LYS A 304 -10.95 -2.38 -10.92
CA LYS A 304 -10.15 -3.62 -11.09
C LYS A 304 -10.61 -4.40 -12.31
N ALA A 305 -11.92 -4.60 -12.48
CA ALA A 305 -12.48 -5.27 -13.64
C ALA A 305 -12.10 -4.56 -14.95
N TYR A 306 -12.16 -3.23 -14.98
CA TYR A 306 -11.69 -2.43 -16.10
C TYR A 306 -10.19 -2.66 -16.36
N ASN A 307 -9.35 -2.53 -15.34
CA ASN A 307 -7.89 -2.67 -15.47
C ASN A 307 -7.47 -4.07 -15.92
N GLU A 308 -8.14 -5.12 -15.44
CA GLU A 308 -7.90 -6.50 -15.88
C GLU A 308 -8.22 -6.66 -17.37
N LYS A 309 -9.40 -6.15 -17.80
CA LYS A 309 -9.80 -6.17 -19.21
C LYS A 309 -8.83 -5.37 -20.09
N ALA A 310 -8.47 -4.16 -19.67
CA ALA A 310 -7.55 -3.29 -20.41
C ALA A 310 -6.14 -3.89 -20.48
N SER A 311 -5.62 -4.43 -19.38
CA SER A 311 -4.32 -5.11 -19.35
C SER A 311 -4.27 -6.32 -20.28
N ALA A 312 -5.33 -7.12 -20.33
CA ALA A 312 -5.43 -8.24 -21.26
C ALA A 312 -5.32 -7.77 -22.71
N SER A 313 -6.08 -6.75 -23.11
CA SER A 313 -6.01 -6.16 -24.46
C SER A 313 -4.62 -5.59 -24.77
N GLY A 314 -4.05 -4.81 -23.84
CA GLY A 314 -2.74 -4.19 -24.01
C GLY A 314 -1.62 -5.23 -24.17
N ASN A 315 -1.67 -6.33 -23.42
CA ASN A 315 -0.70 -7.42 -23.53
C ASN A 315 -0.80 -8.15 -24.87
N VAL A 316 -2.02 -8.33 -25.41
CA VAL A 316 -2.22 -8.93 -26.73
C VAL A 316 -1.61 -8.05 -27.83
N ILE A 317 -1.84 -6.73 -27.77
CA ILE A 317 -1.27 -5.77 -28.73
C ILE A 317 0.25 -5.72 -28.61
N ALA A 318 0.78 -5.64 -27.39
CA ALA A 318 2.23 -5.64 -27.15
C ALA A 318 2.89 -6.92 -27.68
N ALA A 319 2.28 -8.09 -27.46
CA ALA A 319 2.78 -9.35 -28.00
C ALA A 319 2.78 -9.37 -29.53
N ALA A 320 1.73 -8.85 -30.17
CA ALA A 320 1.64 -8.75 -31.63
C ALA A 320 2.73 -7.84 -32.21
N LEU A 321 2.98 -6.68 -31.59
CA LEU A 321 4.05 -5.76 -32.00
C LEU A 321 5.44 -6.39 -31.83
N CYS A 322 5.69 -7.12 -30.74
CA CYS A 322 6.93 -7.85 -30.52
C CYS A 322 7.17 -8.93 -31.59
N MET A 323 6.13 -9.71 -31.95
CA MET A 323 6.26 -10.73 -32.99
C MET A 323 6.55 -10.14 -34.36
N ARG A 324 5.98 -8.96 -34.68
CA ARG A 324 6.30 -8.22 -35.91
C ARG A 324 7.76 -7.77 -35.93
N ALA A 325 8.27 -7.22 -34.83
CA ALA A 325 9.66 -6.78 -34.73
C ALA A 325 10.67 -7.93 -34.95
N ILE A 326 10.35 -9.14 -34.48
CA ILE A 326 11.15 -10.35 -34.71
C ILE A 326 11.11 -10.75 -36.20
N SER A 327 9.93 -10.70 -36.84
CA SER A 327 9.78 -11.05 -38.26
C SER A 327 10.41 -10.03 -39.22
N ALA A 328 10.55 -8.78 -38.80
CA ALA A 328 11.17 -7.69 -39.56
C ALA A 328 12.67 -7.53 -39.29
N SER A 329 13.29 -8.41 -38.49
CA SER A 329 14.73 -8.42 -38.30
C SER A 329 15.44 -8.80 -39.61
N PRO A 330 16.47 -8.04 -40.05
CA PRO A 330 17.18 -8.31 -41.31
C PRO A 330 17.87 -9.69 -41.33
N GLU A 331 18.09 -10.33 -40.18
CA GLU A 331 18.61 -11.70 -40.10
C GLU A 331 17.57 -12.76 -40.52
N ALA A 332 16.28 -12.50 -40.32
CA ALA A 332 15.20 -13.40 -40.74
C ALA A 332 14.96 -13.34 -42.27
N GLU A 333 15.03 -12.15 -42.87
CA GLU A 333 14.97 -11.99 -44.33
C GLU A 333 16.20 -12.61 -45.03
N ALA A 334 17.38 -12.55 -44.40
CA ALA A 334 18.57 -13.25 -44.89
C ALA A 334 18.42 -14.78 -44.81
N ALA A 335 17.80 -15.33 -43.77
CA ALA A 335 17.59 -16.78 -43.64
C ALA A 335 16.57 -17.33 -44.67
N VAL A 336 15.52 -16.57 -44.98
CA VAL A 336 14.51 -16.97 -45.99
C VAL A 336 15.08 -16.92 -47.41
N THR A 337 15.90 -15.91 -47.72
CA THR A 337 16.57 -15.81 -49.04
C THR A 337 17.63 -16.91 -49.25
N VAL A 338 18.33 -17.34 -48.19
CA VAL A 338 19.27 -18.48 -48.28
C VAL A 338 18.55 -19.79 -48.61
N LEU A 339 17.42 -20.07 -47.94
CA LEU A 339 16.64 -21.29 -48.19
C LEU A 339 15.99 -21.34 -49.59
N GLU A 340 15.52 -20.20 -50.12
CA GLU A 340 15.02 -20.14 -51.50
C GLU A 340 16.14 -20.35 -52.54
N SER A 341 17.36 -19.90 -52.24
CA SER A 341 18.53 -20.08 -53.12
C SER A 341 19.02 -21.53 -53.16
N GLU A 342 18.91 -22.27 -52.06
CA GLU A 342 19.26 -23.69 -51.99
C GLU A 342 18.20 -24.58 -52.66
N SER A 343 16.92 -24.26 -52.49
CA SER A 343 15.82 -24.96 -53.16
C SER A 343 15.88 -24.82 -54.69
N LYS A 344 16.25 -23.63 -55.20
CA LYS A 344 16.45 -23.41 -56.65
C LYS A 344 17.68 -24.17 -57.19
N LYS A 345 18.75 -24.31 -56.42
CA LYS A 345 19.93 -25.09 -56.83
C LYS A 345 19.63 -26.59 -56.93
N GLN A 346 18.80 -27.14 -56.03
CA GLN A 346 18.38 -28.55 -56.12
C GLN A 346 17.45 -28.84 -57.31
N ARG A 347 16.63 -27.88 -57.74
CA ARG A 347 15.75 -28.04 -58.92
C ARG A 347 16.44 -27.96 -60.28
N VAL A 348 17.66 -27.43 -60.36
CA VAL A 348 18.45 -27.35 -61.60
C VAL A 348 19.42 -28.54 -61.76
N ALA A 349 19.59 -29.33 -60.70
CA ALA A 349 20.46 -30.52 -60.68
C ALA A 349 19.72 -31.85 -60.94
N MET A 350 18.42 -31.79 -61.21
CA MET A 350 17.60 -32.87 -61.79
C MET A 350 17.28 -32.52 -63.24
#